data_AF-A0A034WBP5-F1
#
_entry.id   AF-A0A034WBP5-F1
#
_cell.length_a   1.000
_cell.length_b   1.000
_cell.length_c   1.000
_cell.angle_alpha   90.00
_cell.angle_beta   90.00
_cell.angle_gamma   90.00
#
_symmetry.space_group_name_H-M   'P 1'
#
loop_
_entity.id
_entity.type
_entity.pdbx_description
1 polymer ?
#
loop_
_entity_poly.entity_id
_entity_poly.type
_entity_poly.pdbx_seq_one_letter_code
_entity_poly.pdbx_strand_id
1 'polypeptide(L)'
;IVGLDPALPLFSYNKPNKRLNSEDAHYVETIQTCGGKLGFLKPIGKSSFYPNGGKDQPGCGTDLTGACSHARSCIYYAEAVRQNNFPSMRCGDYEDAVSKECG
;
A
#
# COMPACT_ATOMS: atom_id res chain seq x y z
N ILE A 1 -7.81 -6.06 -10.03
CA ILE A 1 -6.34 -6.17 -9.85
C ILE A 1 -6.01 -5.76 -8.42
N VAL A 2 -5.09 -6.46 -7.76
CA VAL A 2 -4.60 -6.10 -6.42
C VAL A 2 -3.09 -5.82 -6.53
N GLY A 3 -2.70 -4.60 -6.19
CA GLY A 3 -1.31 -4.15 -6.17
C GLY A 3 -0.74 -4.25 -4.76
N LEU A 4 0.17 -5.20 -4.54
CA LEU A 4 0.82 -5.43 -3.26
C LEU A 4 2.11 -4.63 -3.20
N ASP A 5 2.08 -3.53 -2.43
CA ASP A 5 3.10 -2.49 -2.32
C ASP A 5 3.73 -2.09 -3.67
N PRO A 6 2.95 -1.52 -4.61
CA PRO A 6 3.40 -1.28 -5.98
C PRO A 6 4.71 -0.49 -6.03
N ALA A 7 5.68 -0.96 -6.80
CA ALA A 7 7.02 -0.39 -6.85
C ALA A 7 7.01 1.10 -7.22
N LEU A 8 7.73 1.93 -6.45
CA LEU A 8 7.89 3.36 -6.69
C LEU A 8 9.10 3.70 -7.58
N PRO A 9 10.32 3.20 -7.31
CA PRO A 9 11.49 3.53 -8.12
C PRO A 9 11.26 3.15 -9.57
N LEU A 10 11.56 4.05 -10.50
CA LEU A 10 11.34 3.88 -11.94
C LEU A 10 9.87 3.79 -12.38
N PHE A 11 8.89 3.96 -11.49
CA PHE A 11 7.46 3.94 -11.87
C PHE A 11 6.72 5.22 -11.49
N SER A 12 7.32 6.13 -10.71
CA SER A 12 6.76 7.42 -10.27
C SER A 12 6.60 8.46 -11.40
N TYR A 13 5.89 8.09 -12.45
CA TYR A 13 5.58 8.94 -13.59
C TYR A 13 4.30 9.72 -13.39
N ASN A 14 4.26 10.95 -13.93
CA ASN A 14 3.08 11.80 -13.97
C ASN A 14 1.98 11.24 -14.87
N LYS A 15 2.35 10.54 -15.95
CA LYS A 15 1.40 9.85 -16.84
C LYS A 15 1.31 8.38 -16.41
N PRO A 16 0.14 7.90 -15.98
CA PRO A 16 0.01 6.58 -15.34
C PRO A 16 0.03 5.40 -16.33
N ASN A 17 0.01 5.63 -17.64
CA ASN A 17 -0.15 4.59 -18.68
C ASN A 17 0.97 3.52 -18.75
N LYS A 18 2.04 3.64 -17.96
CA LYS A 18 3.15 2.67 -17.90
C LYS A 18 3.37 2.09 -16.51
N ARG A 19 2.43 2.30 -15.58
CA ARG A 19 2.44 1.74 -14.23
C ARG A 19 1.02 1.32 -13.86
N LEU A 20 0.86 0.70 -12.69
CA LEU A 20 -0.46 0.43 -12.16
C LEU A 20 -1.26 1.73 -11.99
N ASN A 21 -2.50 1.73 -12.46
CA ASN A 21 -3.47 2.82 -12.39
C ASN A 21 -4.85 2.29 -11.96
N SER A 22 -5.68 3.16 -11.40
CA SER A 22 -7.03 2.86 -10.94
C SER A 22 -7.98 2.42 -12.06
N GLU A 23 -7.65 2.75 -13.31
CA GLU A 23 -8.43 2.44 -14.52
C GLU A 23 -8.00 1.13 -15.21
N ASP A 24 -6.92 0.49 -14.79
CA ASP A 24 -6.39 -0.72 -15.45
C ASP A 24 -7.32 -1.95 -15.31
N ALA A 25 -8.31 -1.88 -14.42
CA ALA A 25 -9.35 -2.88 -14.28
C ALA A 25 -10.66 -2.28 -13.71
N HIS A 26 -11.72 -3.08 -13.71
CA HIS A 26 -13.00 -2.72 -13.06
C HIS A 26 -12.82 -2.28 -11.60
N TYR A 27 -11.92 -2.95 -10.87
CA TYR A 27 -11.51 -2.58 -9.52
C TYR A 27 -10.00 -2.80 -9.38
N VAL A 28 -9.33 -1.76 -8.90
CA VAL A 28 -7.91 -1.78 -8.57
C VAL A 28 -7.76 -1.39 -7.11
N GLU A 29 -7.23 -2.30 -6.33
CA GLU A 29 -6.89 -2.10 -4.93
C GLU A 29 -5.39 -2.07 -4.77
N THR A 30 -4.88 -1.24 -3.87
CA THR A 30 -3.46 -1.24 -3.52
C THR A 30 -3.25 -1.30 -2.03
N ILE A 31 -2.21 -2.01 -1.59
CA ILE A 31 -1.83 -2.15 -0.19
C ILE A 31 -0.42 -1.59 -0.04
N GLN A 32 -0.29 -0.45 0.61
CA GLN A 32 0.97 0.23 0.85
C GLN A 32 1.56 -0.24 2.17
N THR A 33 2.75 -0.84 2.12
CA THR A 33 3.46 -1.30 3.33
C THR A 33 4.87 -0.77 3.43
N CYS A 34 5.48 -0.32 2.33
CA CYS A 34 6.79 0.36 2.26
C CYS A 34 6.71 1.65 1.42
N GLY A 35 5.64 2.41 1.60
CA GLY A 35 5.33 3.62 0.86
C GLY A 35 6.39 4.71 1.03
N GLY A 36 6.83 5.29 -0.09
CA GLY A 36 7.84 6.36 -0.12
C GLY A 36 9.28 5.85 -0.12
N LYS A 37 9.49 4.53 -0.07
CA LYS A 37 10.81 3.89 -0.16
C LYS A 37 10.89 2.93 -1.33
N LEU A 38 10.30 1.74 -1.19
CA LEU A 38 10.21 0.76 -2.28
C LEU A 38 8.83 0.81 -2.95
N GLY A 39 7.78 1.11 -2.18
CA GLY A 39 6.41 1.20 -2.65
C GLY A 39 5.94 2.64 -2.87
N PHE A 40 4.87 2.82 -3.64
CA PHE A 40 4.17 4.10 -3.77
C PHE A 40 3.54 4.51 -2.43
N LEU A 41 3.67 5.77 -2.02
CA LEU A 41 2.89 6.32 -0.91
C LEU A 41 1.54 6.88 -1.38
N LYS A 42 1.52 7.51 -2.57
CA LYS A 42 0.29 8.07 -3.14
C LYS A 42 -0.70 6.96 -3.49
N PRO A 43 -2.01 7.23 -3.36
CA PRO A 43 -3.04 6.28 -3.74
C PRO A 43 -3.09 6.19 -5.26
N ILE A 44 -2.77 5.01 -5.81
CA ILE A 44 -2.80 4.75 -7.27
C ILE A 44 -3.88 3.72 -7.68
N GLY A 45 -4.61 3.17 -6.71
CA GLY A 45 -5.80 2.35 -6.93
C GLY A 45 -7.10 3.13 -6.71
N LYS A 46 -8.25 2.48 -6.97
CA LYS A 46 -9.58 2.99 -6.58
C LYS A 46 -9.75 3.00 -5.06
N SER A 47 -9.17 2.01 -4.40
CA SER A 47 -9.02 1.94 -2.95
C SER A 47 -7.54 1.69 -2.63
N SER A 48 -7.00 2.40 -1.64
CA SER A 48 -5.62 2.24 -1.17
C SER A 48 -5.62 2.03 0.34
N PHE A 49 -4.95 0.98 0.79
CA PHE A 49 -4.91 0.55 2.18
C PHE A 49 -3.52 0.78 2.75
N TYR A 50 -3.47 1.37 3.95
CA TYR A 50 -2.21 1.76 4.60
C TYR A 50 -2.05 1.06 5.95
N PRO A 51 -1.81 -0.28 5.99
CA PRO A 51 -1.54 -0.98 7.23
C PRO A 51 -0.45 -0.28 8.03
N ASN A 52 -0.76 0.05 9.28
CA ASN A 52 0.16 0.70 10.21
C ASN A 52 0.71 2.06 9.71
N GLY A 53 -0.02 2.77 8.85
CA GLY A 53 0.44 4.03 8.23
C GLY A 53 1.23 3.83 6.93
N GLY A 54 1.41 2.59 6.49
CA GLY A 54 1.83 2.21 5.15
C GLY A 54 3.29 2.48 4.75
N LYS A 55 4.16 2.89 5.68
CA LYS A 55 5.59 3.15 5.44
C LYS A 55 6.52 2.08 6.01
N ASP A 56 6.28 1.69 7.25
CA ASP A 56 7.09 0.74 7.99
C ASP A 56 6.17 -0.25 8.69
N GLN A 57 6.56 -1.52 8.72
CA GLN A 57 5.72 -2.57 9.26
C GLN A 57 6.23 -3.11 10.60
N PRO A 58 5.32 -3.37 11.57
CA PRO A 58 5.68 -4.02 12.82
C PRO A 58 6.40 -5.36 12.59
N GLY A 59 7.41 -5.62 13.41
CA GLY A 59 8.23 -6.83 13.33
C GLY A 59 9.34 -6.81 12.27
N CYS A 60 9.54 -5.71 11.55
CA CYS A 60 10.65 -5.57 10.59
C CYS A 60 11.95 -5.01 11.20
N GLY A 61 11.93 -4.51 12.44
CA GLY A 61 13.13 -4.00 13.13
C GLY A 61 13.84 -2.90 12.32
N THR A 62 15.16 -3.00 12.20
CA THR A 62 15.98 -2.08 11.40
C THR A 62 15.93 -2.45 9.91
N ASP A 63 14.87 -2.03 9.22
CA ASP A 63 14.61 -2.34 7.81
C ASP A 63 15.31 -1.37 6.85
N LEU A 64 16.65 -1.38 6.83
CA LEU A 64 17.46 -0.43 6.04
C LEU A 64 17.16 -0.47 4.55
N THR A 65 16.87 -1.64 3.99
CA THR A 65 16.54 -1.79 2.56
C THR A 65 15.05 -1.56 2.28
N GLY A 66 14.18 -1.73 3.27
CA GLY A 66 12.72 -1.72 3.08
C GLY A 66 12.17 -3.08 2.65
N ALA A 67 13.01 -4.09 2.46
CA ALA A 67 12.61 -5.39 1.91
C ALA A 67 11.60 -6.11 2.80
N CYS A 68 11.74 -5.99 4.12
CA CYS A 68 10.80 -6.62 5.04
C CYS A 68 9.42 -5.95 4.96
N SER A 69 9.37 -4.63 5.08
CA SER A 69 8.12 -3.86 5.02
C SER A 69 7.47 -3.98 3.65
N HIS A 70 8.25 -4.06 2.58
CA HIS A 70 7.75 -4.25 1.21
C HIS A 70 7.07 -5.62 1.05
N ALA A 71 7.70 -6.69 1.54
CA ALA A 71 7.17 -8.06 1.46
C ALA A 71 5.92 -8.29 2.33
N ARG A 72 5.68 -7.45 3.34
CA ARG A 72 4.51 -7.58 4.25
C ARG A 72 3.17 -7.45 3.55
N SER A 73 3.09 -6.70 2.45
CA SER A 73 1.87 -6.58 1.65
C SER A 73 1.33 -7.95 1.20
N CYS A 74 2.20 -8.85 0.76
CA CYS A 74 1.86 -10.22 0.39
C CYS A 74 1.33 -11.04 1.57
N ILE A 75 1.97 -10.90 2.72
CA ILE A 75 1.60 -11.64 3.93
C ILE A 75 0.22 -11.19 4.42
N TYR A 76 -0.01 -9.88 4.53
CA TYR A 76 -1.29 -9.34 4.95
C TYR A 76 -2.42 -9.71 3.99
N TYR A 77 -2.20 -9.63 2.68
CA TYR A 77 -3.23 -10.02 1.72
C TYR A 77 -3.57 -11.50 1.83
N ALA A 78 -2.56 -12.37 1.95
CA ALA A 78 -2.79 -13.81 2.13
C ALA A 78 -3.56 -14.12 3.43
N GLU A 79 -3.27 -13.39 4.51
CA GLU A 79 -3.99 -13.53 5.78
C GLU A 79 -5.42 -13.00 5.67
N ALA A 80 -5.63 -11.83 5.06
CA ALA A 80 -6.94 -11.22 4.87
C ALA A 80 -7.89 -12.13 4.08
N VAL A 81 -7.41 -12.74 2.99
CA VAL A 81 -8.18 -13.70 2.19
C VAL A 81 -8.54 -14.95 2.99
N ARG A 82 -7.67 -15.38 3.91
CA ARG A 82 -7.89 -16.60 4.71
C ARG A 82 -8.79 -16.39 5.91
N GLN A 83 -8.66 -15.26 6.59
CA GLN A 83 -9.23 -15.04 7.92
C GLN A 83 -10.26 -13.92 7.97
N ASN A 84 -10.33 -13.06 6.96
CA ASN A 84 -11.24 -11.91 6.91
C ASN A 84 -11.17 -11.02 8.19
N ASN A 85 -9.94 -10.78 8.68
CA ASN A 85 -9.66 -10.18 9.98
C ASN A 85 -8.96 -8.80 9.89
N PHE A 86 -9.06 -8.10 8.75
CA PHE A 86 -8.48 -6.77 8.54
C PHE A 86 -9.60 -5.71 8.43
N PRO A 87 -10.31 -5.40 9.53
CA PRO A 87 -11.25 -4.29 9.53
C PRO A 87 -10.47 -3.01 9.16
N SER A 88 -11.04 -2.25 8.23
CA SER A 88 -10.40 -1.07 7.67
C SER A 88 -11.28 0.14 7.90
N MET A 89 -10.66 1.28 8.20
CA MET A 89 -11.34 2.56 8.37
C MET A 89 -11.03 3.47 7.19
N ARG A 90 -12.04 4.16 6.69
CA ARG A 90 -11.86 5.18 5.65
C ARG A 90 -11.37 6.47 6.28
N CYS A 91 -10.32 7.06 5.69
CA CYS A 91 -9.76 8.35 6.09
C CYS A 91 -10.21 9.44 5.09
N GLY A 92 -10.01 10.72 5.44
CA GLY A 92 -10.31 11.84 4.55
C GLY A 92 -9.44 11.79 3.30
N ASP A 93 -8.14 11.61 3.49
CA ASP A 93 -7.15 11.39 2.44
C ASP A 93 -6.08 10.36 2.87
N TYR A 94 -5.03 10.21 2.05
CA TYR A 94 -3.96 9.26 2.37
C TYR A 94 -2.95 9.83 3.36
N GLU A 95 -2.84 11.15 3.48
CA GLU A 95 -2.04 11.81 4.50
C GLU A 95 -2.56 11.46 5.90
N ASP A 96 -3.87 11.53 6.13
CA ASP A 96 -4.53 11.09 7.36
C ASP A 96 -4.29 9.60 7.64
N ALA A 97 -4.35 8.77 6.59
CA ALA A 97 -4.09 7.33 6.69
C ALA A 97 -2.64 7.06 7.13
N VAL A 98 -1.69 7.85 6.61
CA VAL A 98 -0.27 7.77 6.92
C VAL A 98 0.03 8.31 8.32
N SER A 99 -0.64 9.38 8.75
CA SER A 99 -0.52 9.96 10.11
C SER A 99 -1.24 9.13 11.17
N LYS A 100 -2.12 8.20 10.76
CA LYS A 100 -2.99 7.37 11.62
C LYS A 100 -4.07 8.18 12.33
N GLU A 101 -4.61 9.20 11.66
CA GLU A 101 -5.59 10.14 12.21
C GLU A 101 -6.97 10.00 11.54
N CYS A 102 -7.30 8.80 11.07
CA CYS A 102 -8.60 8.53 10.44
C CYS A 102 -9.73 8.56 11.47
N GLY A 103 -10.79 9.32 11.18
CA GLY A 103 -11.98 9.46 12.03
C GLY A 103 -12.32 10.91 12.31
#